data_AF-A0A1I2WN28-F1
#
_entry.id   AF-A0A1I2WN28-F1
#
_cell.length_a   1.000
_cell.length_b   1.000
_cell.length_c   1.000
_cell.angle_alpha   90.00
_cell.angle_beta   90.00
_cell.angle_gamma   90.00
#
_symmetry.space_group_name_H-M   'P 1'
#
loop_
_entity.id
_entity.type
_entity.pdbx_description
1 polymer ?
#
loop_
_entity_poly.entity_id
_entity_poly.type
_entity_poly.pdbx_seq_one_letter_code
_entity_poly.pdbx_strand_id
1 'polypeptide(L)'
;MRLRSLARPATALALLLGLTQGVFAADPIFPASSRFGFQPPSDMVASKRFSGFERIEGGATVSVVELPPNAFAELEQNFTDANLKQQGFVVTNRQAIKVAGDVDAVLFTGEQPAADPSTGPSVKKWMLLVGDPTVTGIIIAQAAPEAETDETMVNMLTGVHIRPELTLDQQVAALPFRIGDPAGFRPVRVLAGNSVLLTQGPKDQMTGLEQPILVLAQAIQPPPQPEQREAFARTALASNQTMKDFVVERSQSYRQNGVDWHEIVARATDTPSGTPVVVAQTIRFAPDGYLRAVGVVRADQRDGVLAKFREVVDSVQPK
;
A
#
# COMPACT_ATOMS: atom_id res chain seq x y z
N MET A 1 38.36 68.89 53.48
CA MET A 1 36.89 68.73 53.41
C MET A 1 36.53 68.22 52.02
N ARG A 2 36.16 66.93 51.94
CA ARG A 2 35.52 66.13 50.85
C ARG A 2 36.12 66.06 49.43
N LEU A 3 36.57 64.84 49.09
CA LEU A 3 36.83 64.28 47.76
C LEU A 3 35.66 64.43 46.79
N ARG A 4 35.93 64.58 45.48
CA ARG A 4 35.15 63.94 44.39
C ARG A 4 36.05 63.59 43.19
N SER A 5 36.20 62.28 42.97
CA SER A 5 36.76 61.63 41.80
C SER A 5 35.77 61.62 40.63
N LEU A 6 36.25 61.93 39.43
CA LEU A 6 35.51 61.79 38.16
C LEU A 6 35.90 60.46 37.52
N ALA A 7 35.03 59.46 37.64
CA ALA A 7 35.10 58.22 36.87
C ALA A 7 34.16 58.33 35.66
N ARG A 8 34.71 58.12 34.46
CA ARG A 8 33.98 58.07 33.18
C ARG A 8 33.21 56.74 33.06
N PRO A 9 31.94 56.73 32.64
CA PRO A 9 31.25 55.49 32.32
C PRO A 9 31.58 55.03 30.89
N ALA A 10 31.95 53.75 30.75
CA ALA A 10 32.10 53.05 29.48
C ALA A 10 30.73 52.53 29.01
N THR A 11 30.38 52.82 27.76
CA THR A 11 29.15 52.37 27.12
C THR A 11 29.38 50.98 26.52
N ALA A 12 28.66 49.96 27.00
CA ALA A 12 28.64 48.62 26.42
C ALA A 12 27.38 48.47 25.54
N LEU A 13 27.58 48.22 24.24
CA LEU A 13 26.53 47.96 23.26
C LEU A 13 26.38 46.44 23.10
N ALA A 14 25.26 45.89 23.55
CA ALA A 14 24.94 44.47 23.39
C ALA A 14 24.19 44.26 22.05
N LEU A 15 24.77 43.49 21.13
CA LEU A 15 24.09 42.99 19.94
C LEU A 15 23.20 41.79 20.32
N LEU A 16 21.89 41.93 20.18
CA LEU A 16 20.94 40.81 20.15
C LEU A 16 20.93 40.22 18.73
N LEU A 17 21.56 39.05 18.54
CA LEU A 17 21.35 38.19 17.38
C LEU A 17 20.01 37.47 17.54
N GLY A 18 19.02 37.86 16.73
CA GLY A 18 17.76 37.16 16.62
C GLY A 18 17.97 35.76 16.02
N LEU A 19 17.72 34.73 16.83
CA LEU A 19 17.56 33.36 16.36
C LEU A 19 16.18 33.24 15.71
N THR A 20 16.11 33.36 14.38
CA THR A 20 14.95 32.92 13.62
C THR A 20 14.93 31.40 13.63
N GLN A 21 14.23 30.79 14.58
CA GLN A 21 13.90 29.38 14.50
C GLN A 21 12.90 29.20 13.35
N GLY A 22 13.40 28.73 12.21
CA GLY A 22 12.54 28.18 11.18
C GLY A 22 11.80 26.99 11.78
N VAL A 23 10.48 27.11 11.90
CA VAL A 23 9.62 25.98 12.20
C VAL A 23 9.71 25.04 11.00
N PHE A 24 10.47 23.96 11.13
CA PHE A 24 10.40 22.87 10.17
C PHE A 24 8.99 22.27 10.30
N ALA A 25 8.19 22.39 9.24
CA ALA A 25 6.93 21.69 9.16
C ALA A 25 7.23 20.18 9.24
N ALA A 26 6.54 19.47 10.13
CA ALA A 26 6.75 18.04 10.31
C ALA A 26 6.49 17.28 9.00
N ASP A 27 7.26 16.24 8.71
CA ASP A 27 7.02 15.44 7.49
C ASP A 27 5.61 14.84 7.51
N PRO A 28 4.89 14.80 6.37
CA PRO A 28 3.56 14.23 6.31
C PRO A 28 3.58 12.73 6.64
N ILE A 29 2.62 12.30 7.44
CA ILE A 29 2.39 10.89 7.77
C ILE A 29 1.41 10.31 6.77
N PHE A 30 1.77 9.20 6.13
CA PHE A 30 0.89 8.46 5.21
C PHE A 30 0.29 7.25 5.93
N PRO A 31 -1.04 7.13 6.02
CA PRO A 31 -1.68 5.91 6.49
C PRO A 31 -1.26 4.68 5.67
N ALA A 32 -1.41 3.49 6.26
CA ALA A 32 -1.00 2.24 5.63
C ALA A 32 -1.62 2.08 4.24
N SER A 33 -0.77 1.86 3.23
CA SER A 33 -1.14 1.73 1.81
C SER A 33 -1.79 2.96 1.17
N SER A 34 -1.79 4.13 1.84
CA SER A 34 -2.37 5.35 1.28
C SER A 34 -1.35 6.21 0.53
N ARG A 35 -1.80 6.85 -0.54
CA ARG A 35 -1.13 7.91 -1.29
C ARG A 35 -1.37 9.30 -0.71
N PHE A 36 -2.35 9.46 0.18
CA PHE A 36 -2.64 10.73 0.84
C PHE A 36 -1.96 10.78 2.21
N GLY A 37 -1.15 11.80 2.43
CA GLY A 37 -0.42 12.04 3.67
C GLY A 37 -0.89 13.34 4.32
N PHE A 38 -0.79 13.41 5.65
CA PHE A 38 -1.32 14.51 6.44
C PHE A 38 -0.37 14.84 7.59
N GLN A 39 -0.51 16.04 8.13
CA GLN A 39 0.07 16.41 9.43
C GLN A 39 -1.06 16.37 10.47
N PRO A 40 -1.27 15.21 11.13
CA PRO A 40 -2.30 15.11 12.15
C PRO A 40 -1.93 15.96 13.38
N PRO A 41 -2.93 16.41 14.16
CA PRO A 41 -2.70 16.95 15.50
C PRO A 41 -1.90 15.99 16.38
N SER A 42 -1.16 16.52 17.35
CA SER A 42 -0.22 15.72 18.17
C SER A 42 -0.86 14.60 18.99
N ASP A 43 -2.17 14.69 19.23
CA ASP A 43 -2.98 13.71 19.94
C ASP A 43 -3.73 12.74 19.01
N MET A 44 -3.49 12.81 17.70
CA MET A 44 -3.95 11.83 16.72
C MET A 44 -2.79 10.95 16.23
N VAL A 45 -3.09 9.67 16.02
CA VAL A 45 -2.12 8.67 15.55
C VAL A 45 -2.67 7.91 14.35
N ALA A 46 -1.79 7.37 13.50
CA ALA A 46 -2.20 6.50 12.40
C ALA A 46 -2.94 5.26 12.94
N SER A 47 -4.12 5.00 12.39
CA SER A 47 -4.93 3.88 12.85
C SER A 47 -4.37 2.55 12.39
N LYS A 48 -4.48 1.53 13.25
CA LYS A 48 -4.16 0.13 12.91
C LYS A 48 -5.34 -0.64 12.32
N ARG A 49 -6.54 -0.06 12.35
CA ARG A 49 -7.81 -0.73 12.00
C ARG A 49 -8.46 -0.21 10.71
N PHE A 50 -8.07 0.96 10.24
CA PHE A 50 -8.50 1.51 8.95
C PHE A 50 -7.40 2.42 8.37
N SER A 51 -7.48 2.74 7.08
CA SER A 51 -6.59 3.72 6.45
C SER A 51 -6.97 5.11 6.93
N GLY A 52 -6.19 5.68 7.86
CA GLY A 52 -6.47 6.98 8.43
C GLY A 52 -5.81 7.24 9.79
N PHE A 53 -6.38 8.17 10.54
CA PHE A 53 -5.94 8.60 11.87
C PHE A 53 -7.07 8.51 12.89
N GLU A 54 -6.72 8.29 14.15
CA GLU A 54 -7.64 8.34 15.28
C GLU A 54 -7.01 9.09 16.45
N ARG A 55 -7.82 9.86 17.18
CA ARG A 55 -7.39 10.52 18.41
C ARG A 55 -7.15 9.46 19.48
N ILE A 56 -6.07 9.61 20.24
CA ILE A 56 -5.61 8.63 21.25
C ILE A 56 -6.70 8.38 22.31
N GLU A 57 -7.35 9.45 22.77
CA GLU A 57 -8.43 9.39 23.77
C GLU A 57 -9.81 9.07 23.16
N GLY A 58 -9.87 8.86 21.85
CA GLY A 58 -11.10 8.67 21.09
C GLY A 58 -11.79 9.98 20.74
N GLY A 59 -13.01 9.87 20.21
CA GLY A 59 -13.84 11.03 19.88
C GLY A 59 -13.54 11.71 18.53
N ALA A 60 -12.41 11.44 17.87
CA ALA A 60 -12.14 11.95 16.52
C ALA A 60 -11.41 10.93 15.63
N THR A 61 -11.77 10.90 14.34
CA THR A 61 -11.16 10.04 13.32
C THR A 61 -11.06 10.75 11.98
N VAL A 62 -10.03 10.44 11.20
CA VAL A 62 -9.91 10.80 9.79
C VAL A 62 -9.72 9.52 8.99
N SER A 63 -10.62 9.18 8.07
CA SER A 63 -10.49 8.03 7.18
C SER A 63 -10.15 8.47 5.76
N VAL A 64 -9.40 7.62 5.05
CA VAL A 64 -8.97 7.85 3.67
C VAL A 64 -9.45 6.71 2.79
N VAL A 65 -10.14 7.07 1.70
CA VAL A 65 -10.55 6.15 0.63
C VAL A 65 -9.94 6.62 -0.68
N GLU A 66 -9.35 5.67 -1.41
CA GLU A 66 -8.74 5.94 -2.72
C GLU A 66 -9.53 5.23 -3.80
N LEU A 67 -9.86 5.98 -4.85
CA LEU A 67 -10.60 5.52 -6.01
C LEU A 67 -9.80 5.82 -7.28
N PRO A 68 -10.12 5.13 -8.39
CA PRO A 68 -9.54 5.47 -9.69
C PRO A 68 -9.68 6.96 -10.03
N PRO A 69 -8.70 7.58 -10.72
CA PRO A 69 -8.74 9.02 -11.03
C PRO A 69 -9.96 9.46 -11.85
N ASN A 70 -10.59 8.57 -12.62
CA ASN A 70 -11.82 8.88 -13.37
C ASN A 70 -13.07 9.02 -12.48
N ALA A 71 -13.01 8.69 -11.18
CA ALA A 71 -14.14 8.80 -10.26
C ALA A 71 -14.45 10.24 -9.82
N PHE A 72 -13.47 11.14 -9.86
CA PHE A 72 -13.60 12.50 -9.31
C PHE A 72 -14.79 13.27 -9.91
N ALA A 73 -14.88 13.35 -11.25
CA ALA A 73 -15.92 14.12 -11.93
C ALA A 73 -17.33 13.58 -11.64
N GLU A 74 -17.49 12.26 -11.56
CA GLU A 74 -18.75 11.63 -11.20
C GLU A 74 -19.12 11.91 -9.74
N LEU A 75 -18.15 11.79 -8.82
CA LEU A 75 -18.37 12.05 -7.40
C LEU A 75 -18.69 13.52 -7.13
N GLU A 76 -18.01 14.45 -7.80
CA GLU A 76 -18.29 15.88 -7.68
C GLU A 76 -19.73 16.22 -8.07
N GLN A 77 -20.23 15.62 -9.17
CA GLN A 77 -21.62 15.77 -9.62
C GLN A 77 -22.61 15.09 -8.66
N ASN A 78 -22.27 13.90 -8.16
CA ASN A 78 -23.16 13.10 -7.31
C ASN A 78 -23.16 13.52 -5.85
N PHE A 79 -22.15 14.22 -5.36
CA PHE A 79 -22.08 14.75 -3.99
C PHE A 79 -22.93 16.01 -3.86
N THR A 80 -24.22 15.88 -4.16
CA THR A 80 -25.25 16.88 -3.86
C THR A 80 -25.62 16.84 -2.38
N ASP A 81 -26.14 17.93 -1.84
CA ASP A 81 -26.54 17.98 -0.42
C ASP A 81 -27.62 16.94 -0.10
N ALA A 82 -28.52 16.64 -1.05
CA ALA A 82 -29.54 15.61 -0.90
C ALA A 82 -28.92 14.20 -0.79
N ASN A 83 -27.96 13.87 -1.66
CA ASN A 83 -27.31 12.56 -1.65
C ASN A 83 -26.42 12.38 -0.42
N LEU A 84 -25.67 13.42 -0.03
CA LEU A 84 -24.85 13.38 1.19
C LEU A 84 -25.72 13.29 2.45
N LYS A 85 -26.87 13.97 2.48
CA LYS A 85 -27.83 13.86 3.59
C LYS A 85 -28.39 12.45 3.72
N GLN A 86 -28.65 11.75 2.61
CA GLN A 86 -29.07 10.34 2.64
C GLN A 86 -27.97 9.42 3.22
N GLN A 87 -26.70 9.80 3.08
CA GLN A 87 -25.56 9.12 3.71
C GLN A 87 -25.27 9.62 5.14
N GLY A 88 -26.19 10.39 5.72
CA GLY A 88 -26.07 10.90 7.09
C GLY A 88 -25.14 12.10 7.23
N PHE A 89 -24.77 12.79 6.15
CA PHE A 89 -23.97 14.02 6.21
C PHE A 89 -24.80 15.24 5.79
N VAL A 90 -25.16 16.07 6.76
CA VAL A 90 -25.83 17.35 6.53
C VAL A 90 -24.78 18.42 6.29
N VAL A 91 -24.57 18.78 5.02
CA VAL A 91 -23.60 19.78 4.61
C VAL A 91 -24.09 21.19 4.99
N THR A 92 -23.21 21.97 5.59
CA THR A 92 -23.43 23.39 5.93
C THR A 92 -22.61 24.32 5.03
N ASN A 93 -21.40 23.90 4.65
CA ASN A 93 -20.55 24.66 3.74
C ASN A 93 -19.91 23.73 2.70
N ARG A 94 -19.74 24.26 1.49
CA ARG A 94 -19.07 23.60 0.37
C ARG A 94 -18.14 24.61 -0.30
N GLN A 95 -16.89 24.25 -0.48
CA GLN A 95 -15.88 25.12 -1.06
C GLN A 95 -15.00 24.35 -2.04
N ALA A 96 -14.94 24.81 -3.29
CA ALA A 96 -13.91 24.38 -4.23
C ALA A 96 -12.59 25.06 -3.87
N ILE A 97 -11.53 24.26 -3.75
CA ILE A 97 -10.19 24.68 -3.32
C ILE A 97 -9.12 23.97 -4.15
N LYS A 98 -7.88 24.45 -4.00
CA LYS A 98 -6.68 23.77 -4.50
C LYS A 98 -5.90 23.20 -3.32
N VAL A 99 -5.39 21.98 -3.47
CA VAL A 99 -4.55 21.29 -2.46
C VAL A 99 -3.31 20.70 -3.12
N ALA A 100 -2.33 20.27 -2.32
CA ALA A 100 -1.12 19.60 -2.80
C ALA A 100 -0.43 20.31 -3.99
N GLY A 101 -0.43 21.64 -3.98
CA GLY A 101 -0.09 22.47 -5.15
C GLY A 101 -1.34 22.99 -5.85
N ASP A 102 -1.66 22.45 -7.02
CA ASP A 102 -2.76 22.92 -7.88
C ASP A 102 -3.82 21.83 -8.16
N VAL A 103 -3.90 20.82 -7.31
CA VAL A 103 -4.86 19.73 -7.43
C VAL A 103 -6.25 20.22 -7.02
N ASP A 104 -7.24 20.00 -7.88
CA ASP A 104 -8.63 20.34 -7.60
C ASP A 104 -9.17 19.51 -6.44
N ALA A 105 -9.83 20.18 -5.50
CA ALA A 105 -10.52 19.53 -4.41
C ALA A 105 -11.78 20.29 -4.01
N VAL A 106 -12.71 19.59 -3.36
CA VAL A 106 -13.92 20.17 -2.79
C VAL A 106 -13.96 19.81 -1.31
N LEU A 107 -13.94 20.84 -0.47
CA LEU A 107 -14.12 20.72 0.98
C LEU A 107 -15.59 20.90 1.33
N PHE A 108 -16.13 19.94 2.07
CA PHE A 108 -17.46 19.96 2.64
C PHE A 108 -17.33 19.98 4.15
N THR A 109 -18.09 20.84 4.82
CA THR A 109 -18.19 20.85 6.28
C THR A 109 -19.66 20.81 6.70
N GLY A 110 -19.92 20.21 7.86
CA GLY A 110 -21.26 20.11 8.42
C GLY A 110 -21.30 19.10 9.54
N GLU A 111 -22.43 18.41 9.67
CA GLU A 111 -22.67 17.50 10.79
C GLU A 111 -23.34 16.21 10.34
N GLN A 112 -23.14 15.17 11.14
CA GLN A 112 -23.90 13.94 11.11
C GLN A 112 -24.81 13.92 12.34
N PRO A 113 -26.14 14.11 12.17
CA PRO A 113 -27.08 14.02 13.27
C PRO A 113 -27.04 12.64 13.93
N ALA A 114 -27.23 12.60 15.25
CA ALA A 114 -27.50 11.34 15.93
C ALA A 114 -28.78 10.70 15.36
N ALA A 115 -28.80 9.37 15.26
CA ALA A 115 -29.99 8.64 14.79
C ALA A 115 -31.22 8.92 15.68
N ASP A 116 -30.99 9.13 16.97
CA ASP A 116 -31.95 9.64 17.94
C ASP A 116 -31.25 10.72 18.80
N PRO A 117 -31.77 11.97 18.84
CA PRO A 117 -31.19 13.05 19.65
C PRO A 117 -31.09 12.75 21.15
N SER A 118 -31.84 11.76 21.65
CA SER A 118 -31.78 11.31 23.05
C SER A 118 -30.61 10.35 23.32
N THR A 119 -29.97 9.82 22.27
CA THR A 119 -28.89 8.82 22.36
C THR A 119 -27.49 9.43 22.29
N GLY A 120 -27.36 10.70 21.89
CA GLY A 120 -26.09 11.40 21.83
C GLY A 120 -26.14 12.69 20.99
N PRO A 121 -25.08 13.51 21.05
CA PRO A 121 -24.99 14.73 20.25
C PRO A 121 -24.69 14.43 18.77
N SER A 122 -24.94 15.42 17.91
CA SER A 122 -24.44 15.42 16.53
C SER A 122 -22.91 15.32 16.50
N VAL A 123 -22.40 14.65 15.47
CA VAL A 123 -20.95 14.53 15.22
C VAL A 123 -20.58 15.56 14.15
N LYS A 124 -19.54 16.35 14.39
CA LYS A 124 -18.98 17.25 13.37
C LYS A 124 -18.33 16.41 12.28
N LYS A 125 -18.52 16.81 11.02
CA LYS A 125 -18.02 16.05 9.87
C LYS A 125 -17.43 17.00 8.83
N TRP A 126 -16.25 16.64 8.34
CA TRP A 126 -15.57 17.28 7.23
C TRP A 126 -15.27 16.23 6.19
N MET A 127 -15.40 16.59 4.92
CA MET A 127 -15.05 15.71 3.82
C MET A 127 -14.26 16.50 2.80
N LEU A 128 -13.09 15.99 2.43
CA LEU A 128 -12.31 16.51 1.32
C LEU A 128 -12.37 15.50 0.17
N LEU A 129 -12.94 15.93 -0.96
CA LEU A 129 -12.87 15.20 -2.22
C LEU A 129 -11.69 15.75 -3.02
N VAL A 130 -10.70 14.93 -3.36
CA VAL A 130 -9.47 15.34 -4.07
C VAL A 130 -9.43 14.67 -5.44
N GLY A 131 -9.19 15.46 -6.49
CA GLY A 131 -9.16 15.02 -7.89
C GLY A 131 -7.77 15.00 -8.50
N ASP A 132 -6.80 14.31 -7.87
CA ASP A 132 -5.48 14.17 -8.45
C ASP A 132 -5.54 13.37 -9.77
N PRO A 133 -4.78 13.74 -10.81
CA PRO A 133 -4.82 13.05 -12.11
C PRO A 133 -4.54 11.54 -12.05
N THR A 134 -3.94 11.06 -10.97
CA THR A 134 -3.55 9.67 -10.78
C THR A 134 -4.36 8.96 -9.68
N VAL A 135 -5.15 9.66 -8.87
CA VAL A 135 -5.98 9.07 -7.80
C VAL A 135 -7.09 10.03 -7.36
N THR A 136 -8.30 9.52 -7.17
CA THR A 136 -9.36 10.26 -6.48
C THR A 136 -9.33 9.94 -4.99
N GLY A 137 -9.28 10.95 -4.13
CA GLY A 137 -9.32 10.79 -2.68
C GLY A 137 -10.66 11.21 -2.09
N ILE A 138 -11.22 10.39 -1.20
CA ILE A 138 -12.30 10.79 -0.30
C ILE A 138 -11.75 10.71 1.12
N ILE A 139 -11.50 11.86 1.72
CA ILE A 139 -10.98 11.95 3.09
C ILE A 139 -12.12 12.43 3.98
N ILE A 140 -12.51 11.63 4.98
CA ILE A 140 -13.62 11.95 5.88
C ILE A 140 -13.06 12.11 7.28
N ALA A 141 -13.11 13.33 7.80
CA ALA A 141 -12.87 13.61 9.20
C ALA A 141 -14.20 13.69 9.95
N GLN A 142 -14.25 13.15 11.16
CA GLN A 142 -15.40 13.28 12.04
C GLN A 142 -14.95 13.37 13.50
N ALA A 143 -15.67 14.17 14.27
CA ALA A 143 -15.36 14.38 15.68
C ALA A 143 -16.64 14.57 16.51
N ALA A 144 -16.66 13.95 17.70
CA ALA A 144 -17.62 14.29 18.74
C ALA A 144 -17.48 15.78 19.11
N PRO A 145 -18.52 16.39 19.72
CA PRO A 145 -18.40 17.75 20.23
C PRO A 145 -17.17 17.90 21.13
N GLU A 146 -16.46 19.02 20.99
CA GLU A 146 -15.25 19.35 21.77
C GLU A 146 -14.04 18.44 21.55
N ALA A 147 -14.18 17.33 20.81
CA ALA A 147 -13.07 16.43 20.52
C ALA A 147 -12.10 17.02 19.48
N GLU A 148 -12.56 17.90 18.59
CA GLU A 148 -11.70 18.64 17.66
C GLU A 148 -12.31 20.00 17.28
N THR A 149 -11.47 20.88 16.76
CA THR A 149 -11.90 22.17 16.21
C THR A 149 -12.02 22.12 14.69
N ASP A 150 -12.88 22.97 14.13
CA ASP A 150 -13.03 23.12 12.69
C ASP A 150 -11.73 23.59 12.04
N GLU A 151 -11.03 24.51 12.68
CA GLU A 151 -9.74 25.02 12.20
C GLU A 151 -8.70 23.91 12.11
N THR A 152 -8.55 23.11 13.17
CA THR A 152 -7.59 21.98 13.20
C THR A 152 -7.88 20.98 12.09
N MET A 153 -9.14 20.54 11.97
CA MET A 153 -9.52 19.53 10.98
C MET A 153 -9.45 20.05 9.55
N VAL A 154 -9.87 21.29 9.29
CA VAL A 154 -9.74 21.91 7.97
C VAL A 154 -8.26 22.09 7.59
N ASN A 155 -7.42 22.56 8.51
CA ASN A 155 -5.98 22.68 8.26
C ASN A 155 -5.33 21.33 7.95
N MET A 156 -5.66 20.29 8.72
CA MET A 156 -5.17 18.94 8.45
C MET A 156 -5.59 18.45 7.07
N LEU A 157 -6.88 18.57 6.71
CA LEU A 157 -7.40 18.09 5.42
C LEU A 157 -6.83 18.88 4.24
N THR A 158 -6.83 20.21 4.32
CA THR A 158 -6.36 21.07 3.22
C THR A 158 -4.84 21.05 3.05
N GLY A 159 -4.10 20.72 4.12
CA GLY A 159 -2.67 20.41 4.11
C GLY A 159 -2.32 19.02 3.58
N VAL A 160 -3.21 18.37 2.82
CA VAL A 160 -2.96 17.04 2.26
C VAL A 160 -1.76 17.04 1.31
N HIS A 161 -0.93 16.02 1.46
CA HIS A 161 0.15 15.68 0.55
C HIS A 161 -0.22 14.46 -0.26
N ILE A 162 0.13 14.44 -1.55
CA ILE A 162 -0.14 13.31 -2.43
C ILE A 162 1.20 12.75 -2.89
N ARG A 163 1.46 11.47 -2.62
CA ARG A 163 2.63 10.79 -3.18
C ARG A 163 2.27 10.06 -4.47
N PRO A 164 3.20 9.96 -5.43
CA PRO A 164 3.00 9.14 -6.62
C PRO A 164 2.74 7.69 -6.22
N GLU A 165 2.02 6.97 -7.07
CA GLU A 165 2.00 5.51 -6.99
C GLU A 165 3.44 5.00 -7.13
N LEU A 166 3.80 3.96 -6.39
CA LEU A 166 5.09 3.31 -6.60
C LEU A 166 5.12 2.76 -8.03
N THR A 167 6.15 3.10 -8.79
CA THR A 167 6.39 2.46 -10.09
C THR A 167 6.55 0.95 -9.89
N LEU A 168 6.29 0.15 -10.93
CA LEU A 168 6.48 -1.30 -10.83
C LEU A 168 7.90 -1.65 -10.34
N ASP A 169 8.92 -0.92 -10.80
CA ASP A 169 10.30 -1.10 -10.34
C ASP A 169 10.47 -0.77 -8.86
N GLN A 170 9.82 0.28 -8.35
CA GLN A 170 9.83 0.61 -6.92
C GLN A 170 9.09 -0.46 -6.10
N GLN A 171 7.97 -0.99 -6.60
CA GLN A 171 7.24 -2.09 -5.94
C GLN A 171 8.10 -3.36 -5.90
N VAL A 172 8.77 -3.71 -7.00
CA VAL A 172 9.71 -4.84 -7.07
C VAL A 172 10.90 -4.62 -6.14
N ALA A 173 11.44 -3.40 -6.09
CA ALA A 173 12.51 -3.02 -5.17
C ALA A 173 12.08 -3.04 -3.69
N ALA A 174 10.78 -2.98 -3.39
CA ALA A 174 10.24 -3.08 -2.04
C ALA A 174 9.96 -4.54 -1.58
N LEU A 175 9.98 -5.53 -2.48
CA LEU A 175 9.76 -6.94 -2.13
C LEU A 175 10.76 -7.44 -1.08
N PRO A 176 10.41 -8.41 -0.23
CA PRO A 176 11.31 -8.99 0.77
C PRO A 176 12.43 -9.90 0.17
N PHE A 177 12.56 -9.91 -1.15
CA PHE A 177 13.62 -10.61 -1.89
C PHE A 177 14.07 -9.78 -3.10
N ARG A 178 15.18 -10.19 -3.73
CA ARG A 178 15.72 -9.67 -4.99
C ARG A 178 15.80 -10.80 -6.01
N ILE A 179 15.53 -10.48 -7.27
CA ILE A 179 15.76 -11.40 -8.41
C ILE A 179 17.10 -11.01 -9.02
N GLY A 180 18.05 -11.94 -9.08
CA GLY A 180 19.38 -11.69 -9.63
C GLY A 180 19.37 -11.70 -11.16
N ASP A 181 19.16 -12.88 -11.74
CA ASP A 181 19.05 -13.08 -13.18
C ASP A 181 17.59 -13.38 -13.54
N PRO A 182 16.91 -12.49 -14.29
CA PRO A 182 15.53 -12.71 -14.66
C PRO A 182 15.36 -13.67 -15.86
N ALA A 183 16.42 -14.20 -16.49
CA ALA A 183 16.35 -15.16 -17.60
C ALA A 183 15.41 -14.73 -18.76
N GLY A 184 15.33 -13.41 -19.00
CA GLY A 184 14.45 -12.79 -19.98
C GLY A 184 12.97 -12.70 -19.57
N PHE A 185 12.62 -13.02 -18.33
CA PHE A 185 11.36 -12.65 -17.72
C PHE A 185 11.38 -11.19 -17.29
N ARG A 186 10.22 -10.56 -17.23
CA ARG A 186 10.04 -9.20 -16.71
C ARG A 186 8.87 -9.18 -15.73
N PRO A 187 8.94 -8.38 -14.65
CA PRO A 187 7.81 -8.19 -13.77
C PRO A 187 6.67 -7.53 -14.55
N VAL A 188 5.43 -7.90 -14.23
CA VAL A 188 4.23 -7.22 -14.73
C VAL A 188 3.35 -6.70 -13.61
N ARG A 189 3.43 -7.30 -12.42
CA ARG A 189 2.61 -6.91 -11.27
C ARG A 189 3.19 -7.45 -9.96
N VAL A 190 3.23 -6.61 -8.94
CA VAL A 190 3.45 -7.03 -7.55
C VAL A 190 2.09 -7.37 -6.91
N LEU A 191 2.06 -8.43 -6.11
CA LEU A 191 0.88 -8.94 -5.44
C LEU A 191 1.11 -8.92 -3.93
N ALA A 192 0.22 -8.26 -3.20
CA ALA A 192 0.21 -8.19 -1.73
C ALA A 192 1.55 -7.77 -1.07
N GLY A 193 2.42 -7.07 -1.80
CA GLY A 193 3.72 -6.57 -1.31
C GLY A 193 4.78 -7.65 -1.03
N ASN A 194 4.48 -8.94 -1.20
CA ASN A 194 5.39 -10.05 -0.92
C ASN A 194 5.57 -11.03 -2.09
N SER A 195 4.94 -10.73 -3.23
CA SER A 195 4.96 -11.60 -4.40
C SER A 195 5.03 -10.78 -5.69
N VAL A 196 5.56 -11.37 -6.76
CA VAL A 196 5.62 -10.75 -8.09
C VAL A 196 5.27 -11.75 -9.17
N LEU A 197 4.45 -11.32 -10.12
CA LEU A 197 4.16 -12.04 -11.36
C LEU A 197 5.12 -11.54 -12.43
N LEU A 198 5.84 -12.47 -13.04
CA LEU A 198 6.70 -12.24 -14.19
C LEU A 198 6.17 -12.96 -15.42
N THR A 199 6.52 -12.44 -16.59
CA THR A 199 6.26 -13.10 -17.89
C THR A 199 7.45 -12.96 -18.82
N GLN A 200 7.57 -13.85 -19.81
CA GLN A 200 8.53 -13.72 -20.90
C GLN A 200 7.78 -13.48 -22.21
N GLY A 201 7.69 -12.21 -22.60
CA GLY A 201 7.05 -11.74 -23.83
C GLY A 201 6.48 -10.33 -23.70
N PRO A 202 5.96 -9.73 -24.79
CA PRO A 202 5.53 -8.33 -24.82
C PRO A 202 4.21 -8.02 -24.10
N LYS A 203 3.35 -9.00 -23.77
CA LYS A 203 2.02 -8.72 -23.21
C LYS A 203 2.03 -8.65 -21.68
N ASP A 204 1.41 -7.62 -21.11
CA ASP A 204 1.26 -7.45 -19.65
C ASP A 204 0.02 -8.14 -19.10
N GLN A 205 -0.99 -8.34 -19.97
CA GLN A 205 -2.22 -9.01 -19.63
C GLN A 205 -2.06 -10.53 -19.81
N MET A 206 -2.35 -11.27 -18.75
CA MET A 206 -2.25 -12.72 -18.73
C MET A 206 -3.55 -13.33 -19.25
N THR A 207 -3.71 -13.35 -20.58
CA THR A 207 -4.87 -13.93 -21.25
C THR A 207 -4.48 -15.25 -21.91
N GLY A 208 -5.19 -16.33 -21.57
CA GLY A 208 -5.02 -17.65 -22.19
C GLY A 208 -3.62 -18.25 -22.12
N LEU A 209 -2.74 -17.77 -21.22
CA LEU A 209 -1.35 -18.20 -21.09
C LEU A 209 -0.58 -18.18 -22.43
N GLU A 210 -0.79 -17.16 -23.26
CA GLU A 210 -0.07 -16.99 -24.53
C GLU A 210 1.45 -16.82 -24.36
N GLN A 211 1.88 -16.51 -23.14
CA GLN A 211 3.26 -16.36 -22.72
C GLN A 211 3.44 -17.12 -21.40
N PRO A 212 4.64 -17.64 -21.12
CA PRO A 212 4.90 -18.26 -19.84
C PRO A 212 4.79 -17.23 -18.71
N ILE A 213 4.30 -17.70 -17.56
CA ILE A 213 4.20 -16.92 -16.34
C ILE A 213 5.05 -17.55 -15.25
N LEU A 214 5.65 -16.73 -14.41
CA LEU A 214 6.35 -17.16 -13.21
C LEU A 214 5.89 -16.29 -12.05
N VAL A 215 5.33 -16.89 -11.01
CA VAL A 215 4.99 -16.18 -9.78
C VAL A 215 6.02 -16.54 -8.72
N LEU A 216 6.67 -15.53 -8.14
CA LEU A 216 7.55 -15.65 -6.98
C LEU A 216 6.85 -15.05 -5.76
N ALA A 217 6.77 -15.79 -4.66
CA ALA A 217 6.08 -15.37 -3.45
C ALA A 217 6.88 -15.77 -2.20
N GLN A 218 7.09 -14.83 -1.28
CA GLN A 218 7.69 -15.11 0.02
C GLN A 218 6.63 -15.15 1.12
N ALA A 219 6.60 -16.25 1.86
CA ALA A 219 5.75 -16.43 3.02
C ALA A 219 6.58 -16.34 4.31
N ILE A 220 6.11 -15.51 5.25
CA ILE A 220 6.68 -15.36 6.60
C ILE A 220 5.80 -16.17 7.57
N GLN A 221 5.71 -17.47 7.33
CA GLN A 221 5.06 -18.41 8.23
C GLN A 221 6.01 -19.57 8.48
N PRO A 222 5.99 -20.17 9.69
CA PRO A 222 6.87 -21.29 10.00
C PRO A 222 6.80 -22.36 8.90
N PRO A 223 7.93 -22.75 8.29
CA PRO A 223 7.92 -23.78 7.28
C PRO A 223 7.47 -25.12 7.91
N PRO A 224 6.88 -26.02 7.12
CA PRO A 224 6.63 -27.38 7.58
C PRO A 224 7.93 -28.08 7.97
N GLN A 225 7.83 -29.05 8.88
CA GLN A 225 8.97 -29.89 9.26
C GLN A 225 9.53 -30.62 8.03
N PRO A 226 10.85 -30.94 7.99
CA PRO A 226 11.49 -31.54 6.82
C PRO A 226 10.72 -32.71 6.19
N GLU A 227 10.22 -33.63 7.01
CA GLU A 227 9.45 -34.80 6.62
C GLU A 227 8.06 -34.49 6.05
N GLN A 228 7.52 -33.29 6.32
CA GLN A 228 6.20 -32.84 5.83
C GLN A 228 6.29 -32.02 4.54
N ARG A 229 7.50 -31.65 4.09
CA ARG A 229 7.69 -30.70 2.98
C ARG A 229 7.15 -31.19 1.64
N GLU A 230 7.25 -32.48 1.34
CA GLU A 230 6.67 -33.05 0.11
C GLU A 230 5.14 -32.96 0.14
N ALA A 231 4.51 -33.42 1.23
CA ALA A 231 3.07 -33.35 1.39
C ALA A 231 2.56 -31.90 1.28
N PHE A 232 3.25 -30.98 1.96
CA PHE A 232 2.99 -29.55 1.85
C PHE A 232 3.09 -29.03 0.40
N ALA A 233 4.14 -29.39 -0.33
CA ALA A 233 4.32 -28.97 -1.71
C ALA A 233 3.19 -29.49 -2.63
N ARG A 234 2.76 -30.74 -2.44
CA ARG A 234 1.63 -31.33 -3.20
C ARG A 234 0.31 -30.63 -2.88
N THR A 235 0.03 -30.38 -1.60
CA THR A 235 -1.17 -29.63 -1.19
C THR A 235 -1.16 -28.20 -1.73
N ALA A 236 -0.01 -27.52 -1.69
CA ALA A 236 0.13 -26.17 -2.25
C ALA A 236 -0.05 -26.13 -3.77
N LEU A 237 0.36 -27.18 -4.49
CA LEU A 237 0.10 -27.29 -5.94
C LEU A 237 -1.40 -27.50 -6.21
N ALA A 238 -2.04 -28.39 -5.45
CA ALA A 238 -3.46 -28.72 -5.60
C ALA A 238 -4.41 -27.59 -5.17
N SER A 239 -3.97 -26.65 -4.33
CA SER A 239 -4.78 -25.49 -3.91
C SER A 239 -4.87 -24.39 -4.97
N ASN A 240 -4.25 -24.57 -6.13
CA ASN A 240 -4.38 -23.63 -7.24
C ASN A 240 -5.84 -23.57 -7.74
N GLN A 241 -6.36 -22.36 -7.92
CA GLN A 241 -7.76 -22.14 -8.35
C GLN A 241 -7.92 -21.97 -9.86
N THR A 242 -6.84 -21.65 -10.58
CA THR A 242 -6.85 -21.37 -12.01
C THR A 242 -6.47 -22.58 -12.86
N MET A 243 -6.05 -23.68 -12.24
CA MET A 243 -5.63 -24.91 -12.91
C MET A 243 -6.22 -26.14 -12.22
N LYS A 244 -6.41 -27.21 -12.98
CA LYS A 244 -6.98 -28.48 -12.53
C LYS A 244 -6.31 -29.67 -13.22
N ASP A 245 -6.74 -30.89 -12.86
CA ASP A 245 -6.32 -32.15 -13.48
C ASP A 245 -4.80 -32.38 -13.43
N PHE A 246 -4.19 -32.07 -12.28
CA PHE A 246 -2.74 -32.19 -12.09
C PHE A 246 -2.25 -33.64 -12.20
N VAL A 247 -1.28 -33.86 -13.09
CA VAL A 247 -0.54 -35.12 -13.23
C VAL A 247 0.93 -34.85 -12.98
N VAL A 248 1.41 -35.26 -11.80
CA VAL A 248 2.82 -35.07 -11.40
C VAL A 248 3.73 -35.96 -12.25
N GLU A 249 4.69 -35.33 -12.92
CA GLU A 249 5.74 -36.02 -13.70
C GLU A 249 7.00 -36.24 -12.86
N ARG A 250 7.33 -35.27 -12.00
CA ARG A 250 8.51 -35.30 -11.14
C ARG A 250 8.22 -34.58 -9.84
N SER A 251 8.69 -35.13 -8.73
CA SER A 251 8.62 -34.54 -7.40
C SER A 251 9.89 -34.90 -6.66
N GLN A 252 10.67 -33.93 -6.23
CA GLN A 252 11.98 -34.18 -5.63
C GLN A 252 12.35 -33.14 -4.59
N SER A 253 12.95 -33.60 -3.50
CA SER A 253 13.66 -32.75 -2.54
C SER A 253 15.14 -32.75 -2.87
N TYR A 254 15.80 -31.61 -2.72
CA TYR A 254 17.25 -31.50 -2.87
C TYR A 254 17.78 -30.38 -1.99
N ARG A 255 19.11 -30.39 -1.78
CA ARG A 255 19.80 -29.38 -1.01
C ARG A 255 20.80 -28.65 -1.91
N GLN A 256 20.77 -27.32 -1.88
CA GLN A 256 21.67 -26.47 -2.66
C GLN A 256 22.11 -25.30 -1.78
N ASN A 257 23.42 -25.06 -1.71
CA ASN A 257 24.02 -24.01 -0.86
C ASN A 257 23.56 -24.05 0.60
N GLY A 258 23.40 -25.27 1.14
CA GLY A 258 22.95 -25.49 2.52
C GLY A 258 21.45 -25.29 2.75
N VAL A 259 20.71 -24.84 1.74
CA VAL A 259 19.26 -24.58 1.78
C VAL A 259 18.50 -25.80 1.23
N ASP A 260 17.38 -26.14 1.85
CA ASP A 260 16.53 -27.23 1.40
C ASP A 260 15.47 -26.73 0.41
N TRP A 261 15.27 -27.51 -0.64
CA TRP A 261 14.37 -27.21 -1.73
C TRP A 261 13.45 -28.39 -2.02
N HIS A 262 12.27 -28.10 -2.54
CA HIS A 262 11.38 -29.11 -3.12
C HIS A 262 10.82 -28.63 -4.45
N GLU A 263 10.91 -29.47 -5.48
CA GLU A 263 10.47 -29.16 -6.83
C GLU A 263 9.45 -30.18 -7.31
N ILE A 264 8.34 -29.70 -7.86
CA ILE A 264 7.32 -30.50 -8.55
C ILE A 264 7.19 -29.99 -9.98
N VAL A 265 7.27 -30.91 -10.95
CA VAL A 265 6.84 -30.67 -12.33
C VAL A 265 5.59 -31.51 -12.59
N ALA A 266 4.53 -30.87 -13.07
CA ALA A 266 3.26 -31.52 -13.35
C ALA A 266 2.65 -31.01 -14.65
N ARG A 267 1.91 -31.86 -15.35
CA ARG A 267 0.94 -31.41 -16.36
C ARG A 267 -0.36 -31.01 -15.68
N ALA A 268 -1.06 -30.05 -16.23
CA ALA A 268 -2.36 -29.60 -15.75
C ALA A 268 -3.18 -29.00 -16.91
N THR A 269 -4.41 -28.60 -16.61
CA THR A 269 -5.28 -27.86 -17.53
C THR A 269 -5.55 -26.48 -16.93
N ASP A 270 -5.35 -25.42 -17.71
CA ASP A 270 -5.79 -24.07 -17.36
C ASP A 270 -7.32 -24.01 -17.38
N THR A 271 -7.94 -23.69 -16.25
CA THR A 271 -9.40 -23.70 -16.10
C THR A 271 -10.09 -22.64 -16.97
N PRO A 272 -9.62 -21.38 -17.04
CA PRO A 272 -10.25 -20.35 -17.87
C PRO A 272 -10.27 -20.67 -19.37
N SER A 273 -9.18 -21.22 -19.92
CA SER A 273 -9.07 -21.44 -21.37
C SER A 273 -9.23 -22.90 -21.81
N GLY A 274 -9.17 -23.86 -20.90
CA GLY A 274 -9.09 -25.29 -21.22
C GLY A 274 -7.74 -25.73 -21.81
N THR A 275 -6.73 -24.85 -21.82
CA THR A 275 -5.44 -25.11 -22.46
C THR A 275 -4.60 -26.10 -21.64
N PRO A 276 -4.00 -27.14 -22.25
CA PRO A 276 -3.03 -27.99 -21.58
C PRO A 276 -1.75 -27.20 -21.23
N VAL A 277 -1.30 -27.33 -20.00
CA VAL A 277 -0.14 -26.61 -19.47
C VAL A 277 0.82 -27.53 -18.73
N VAL A 278 2.05 -27.04 -18.56
CA VAL A 278 3.06 -27.62 -17.67
C VAL A 278 3.35 -26.63 -16.57
N VAL A 279 3.33 -27.12 -15.34
CA VAL A 279 3.57 -26.34 -14.12
C VAL A 279 4.87 -26.81 -13.49
N ALA A 280 5.74 -25.87 -13.16
CA ALA A 280 6.91 -26.09 -12.32
C ALA A 280 6.76 -25.31 -11.03
N GLN A 281 6.57 -26.02 -9.92
CA GLN A 281 6.58 -25.45 -8.59
C GLN A 281 7.92 -25.73 -7.92
N THR A 282 8.56 -24.69 -7.39
CA THR A 282 9.75 -24.83 -6.54
C THR A 282 9.51 -24.12 -5.21
N ILE A 283 9.87 -24.76 -4.11
CA ILE A 283 9.82 -24.17 -2.77
C ILE A 283 11.21 -24.21 -2.17
N ARG A 284 11.72 -23.05 -1.77
CA ARG A 284 12.96 -22.85 -1.02
C ARG A 284 12.62 -22.62 0.45
N PHE A 285 12.99 -23.53 1.32
CA PHE A 285 12.69 -23.43 2.75
C PHE A 285 13.75 -22.60 3.48
N ALA A 286 13.33 -21.72 4.38
CA ALA A 286 14.19 -20.92 5.25
C ALA A 286 13.72 -21.09 6.71
N PRO A 287 14.56 -20.82 7.73
CA PRO A 287 14.16 -21.00 9.14
C PRO A 287 12.90 -20.22 9.55
N ASP A 288 12.70 -19.04 8.96
CA ASP A 288 11.65 -18.06 9.26
C ASP A 288 10.55 -17.97 8.19
N GLY A 289 10.58 -18.85 7.19
CA GLY A 289 9.64 -18.79 6.09
C GLY A 289 9.97 -19.70 4.92
N TYR A 290 9.38 -19.41 3.77
CA TYR A 290 9.78 -20.05 2.52
C TYR A 290 9.50 -19.12 1.33
N LEU A 291 10.29 -19.28 0.26
CA LEU A 291 9.99 -18.72 -1.05
C LEU A 291 9.32 -19.82 -1.89
N ARG A 292 8.16 -19.54 -2.45
CA ARG A 292 7.47 -20.41 -3.41
C ARG A 292 7.48 -19.76 -4.79
N ALA A 293 7.94 -20.51 -5.77
CA ALA A 293 7.89 -20.18 -7.17
C ALA A 293 6.90 -21.11 -7.90
N VAL A 294 6.06 -20.56 -8.76
CA VAL A 294 5.15 -21.32 -9.62
C VAL A 294 5.28 -20.78 -11.05
N GLY A 295 5.96 -21.55 -11.89
CA GLY A 295 6.04 -21.32 -13.33
C GLY A 295 4.95 -22.10 -14.06
N VAL A 296 4.30 -21.47 -15.04
CA VAL A 296 3.29 -22.11 -15.91
C VAL A 296 3.58 -21.74 -17.35
N VAL A 297 3.54 -22.73 -18.23
CA VAL A 297 3.71 -22.58 -19.68
C VAL A 297 2.75 -23.52 -20.40
N ARG A 298 2.31 -23.18 -21.61
CA ARG A 298 1.53 -24.11 -22.44
C ARG A 298 2.35 -25.37 -22.74
N ALA A 299 1.69 -26.50 -22.84
CA ALA A 299 2.36 -27.78 -23.04
C ALA A 299 3.19 -27.85 -24.34
N ASP A 300 2.71 -27.19 -25.40
CA ASP A 300 3.38 -27.07 -26.70
C ASP A 300 4.55 -26.07 -26.71
N GLN A 301 4.69 -25.24 -25.68
CA GLN A 301 5.74 -24.23 -25.52
C GLN A 301 6.72 -24.59 -24.39
N ARG A 302 6.65 -25.81 -23.86
CA ARG A 302 7.42 -26.25 -22.69
C ARG A 302 8.94 -26.16 -22.89
N ASP A 303 9.40 -26.44 -24.10
CA ASP A 303 10.81 -26.67 -24.39
C ASP A 303 11.68 -25.45 -24.02
N GLY A 304 12.70 -25.70 -23.18
CA GLY A 304 13.59 -24.67 -22.66
C GLY A 304 13.00 -23.75 -21.57
N VAL A 305 11.67 -23.60 -21.47
CA VAL A 305 11.04 -22.66 -20.53
C VAL A 305 11.20 -23.11 -19.08
N LEU A 306 11.11 -24.42 -18.80
CA LEU A 306 11.29 -24.93 -17.43
C LEU A 306 12.71 -24.66 -16.89
N ALA A 307 13.72 -24.69 -17.77
CA ALA A 307 15.09 -24.36 -17.40
C ALA A 307 15.22 -22.87 -17.05
N LYS A 308 14.58 -21.99 -17.82
CA LYS A 308 14.53 -20.54 -17.51
C LYS A 308 13.81 -20.26 -16.20
N PHE A 309 12.70 -20.94 -15.89
CA PHE A 309 12.07 -20.80 -14.58
C PHE A 309 13.05 -21.12 -13.45
N ARG A 310 13.81 -22.20 -13.59
CA ARG A 310 14.83 -22.58 -12.60
C ARG A 310 15.92 -21.53 -12.47
N GLU A 311 16.42 -21.00 -13.58
CA GLU A 311 17.44 -19.95 -13.62
C GLU A 311 16.99 -18.71 -12.83
N VAL A 312 15.75 -18.25 -13.05
CA VAL A 312 15.18 -17.15 -12.25
C VAL A 312 15.14 -17.50 -10.77
N VAL A 313 14.58 -18.66 -10.44
CA VAL A 313 14.36 -19.10 -9.05
C VAL A 313 15.68 -19.27 -8.28
N ASP A 314 16.70 -19.86 -8.91
CA ASP A 314 18.03 -20.06 -8.33
C ASP A 314 18.74 -18.72 -8.08
N SER A 315 18.37 -17.67 -8.82
CA SER A 315 18.92 -16.31 -8.63
C SER A 315 18.26 -15.50 -7.50
N VAL A 316 17.14 -15.99 -6.92
CA VAL A 316 16.39 -15.22 -5.92
C VAL A 316 17.10 -15.22 -4.57
N GLN A 317 17.29 -14.02 -4.02
CA GLN A 317 17.94 -13.79 -2.73
C GLN A 317 16.97 -13.08 -1.77
N PRO A 318 16.68 -13.64 -0.59
CA PRO A 318 15.97 -12.91 0.46
C PRO A 318 16.72 -11.62 0.86
N LYS A 319 15.99 -10.62 1.33
CA LYS A 319 16.54 -9.39 1.93
C LYS A 319 16.66 -9.50 3.44
#